data_AF-F5SA58-F1
#
_entry.id   AF-F5SA58-F1
#
_cell.length_a   1.000
_cell.length_b   1.000
_cell.length_c   1.000
_cell.angle_alpha   90.00
_cell.angle_beta   90.00
_cell.angle_gamma   90.00
#
_symmetry.space_group_name_H-M   'P 1'
#
loop_
_entity.id
_entity.type
_entity.pdbx_description
1 polymer ?
#
loop_
_entity_poly.entity_id
_entity_poly.type
_entity_poly.pdbx_seq_one_letter_code
_entity_poly.pdbx_strand_id
1 'polypeptide(L)'
;DIQRAARFFYLQHNTFGSKTTGQTFGTETTGKAWNATQIAEKLQAARQRLGGVFIENEPWQRCVKRYDRPHTFFYADPPYWQTAGYERVFDWTEYEQLAQTMRTMQGKMMLSINDHPDIRALFAEFNITELQLAYSVRRKAENRIQRGELVICNY
;
A
#
# COMPACT_ATOMS: atom_id res chain seq x y z
N ASP A 1 6.60 -13.77 20.12
CA ASP A 1 6.34 -13.22 18.78
C ASP A 1 5.24 -13.97 18.02
N ILE A 2 5.37 -15.28 17.83
CA ILE A 2 4.38 -16.12 17.13
C ILE A 2 2.92 -15.98 17.63
N GLN A 3 2.70 -15.86 18.94
CA GLN A 3 1.36 -15.67 19.50
C GLN A 3 0.74 -14.31 19.11
N ARG A 4 1.56 -13.26 19.01
CA ARG A 4 1.10 -11.95 18.52
C ARG A 4 0.74 -12.02 17.04
N ALA A 5 1.55 -12.71 16.24
CA ALA A 5 1.27 -12.94 14.82
C ALA A 5 0.00 -13.77 14.60
N ALA A 6 -0.19 -14.85 15.37
CA ALA A 6 -1.40 -15.67 15.33
C ALA A 6 -2.65 -14.87 15.73
N ARG A 7 -2.57 -14.06 16.80
CA ARG A 7 -3.66 -13.18 17.22
C ARG A 7 -3.98 -12.14 16.14
N PHE A 8 -2.97 -11.50 15.54
CA PHE A 8 -3.16 -10.57 14.45
C PHE A 8 -3.84 -11.22 13.25
N PHE A 9 -3.39 -12.41 12.85
CA PHE A 9 -3.99 -13.17 11.76
C PHE A 9 -5.46 -13.49 12.02
N TYR A 10 -5.78 -13.95 13.23
CA TYR A 10 -7.16 -14.22 13.64
C TYR A 10 -8.03 -12.96 13.57
N LEU A 11 -7.56 -11.84 14.14
CA LEU A 11 -8.31 -10.59 14.16
C LEU A 11 -8.53 -10.04 12.74
N GLN A 12 -7.53 -10.16 11.86
CA GLN A 12 -7.64 -9.71 10.47
C GLN A 12 -8.76 -10.39 9.68
N HIS A 13 -9.08 -11.66 10.00
CA HIS A 13 -10.12 -12.42 9.32
C HIS A 13 -11.52 -12.29 9.95
N ASN A 14 -11.61 -11.86 11.21
CA ASN A 14 -12.88 -11.81 11.95
C ASN A 14 -13.35 -10.39 12.25
N THR A 15 -12.53 -9.37 11.99
CA THR A 15 -12.89 -7.97 12.23
C THR A 15 -13.60 -7.37 11.02
N PHE A 16 -14.65 -6.59 11.24
CA PHE A 16 -15.32 -5.82 10.19
C PHE A 16 -14.34 -4.93 9.44
N GLY A 17 -14.22 -5.14 8.11
CA GLY A 17 -13.30 -4.40 7.25
C GLY A 17 -11.83 -4.59 7.58
N SER A 18 -11.45 -5.67 8.28
CA SER A 18 -10.04 -6.03 8.49
C SER A 18 -9.23 -4.92 9.18
N LYS A 19 -9.90 -4.12 10.02
CA LYS A 19 -9.30 -2.94 10.67
C LYS A 19 -8.23 -3.33 11.67
N THR A 20 -7.15 -2.57 11.68
CA THR A 20 -6.03 -2.70 12.62
C THR A 20 -6.31 -2.02 13.96
N THR A 21 -7.17 -0.99 13.98
CA THR A 21 -7.65 -0.28 15.18
C THR A 21 -9.18 -0.22 15.23
N GLY A 22 -9.76 -0.04 16.43
CA GLY A 22 -11.23 0.02 16.60
C GLY A 22 -11.95 -1.27 16.18
N GLN A 23 -11.34 -2.42 16.50
CA GLN A 23 -11.77 -3.73 16.02
C GLN A 23 -13.14 -4.10 16.60
N THR A 24 -14.09 -4.41 15.72
CA THR A 24 -15.41 -4.97 16.04
C THR A 24 -15.62 -6.24 15.23
N PHE A 25 -16.32 -7.21 15.80
CA PHE A 25 -16.58 -8.48 15.12
C PHE A 25 -17.41 -8.24 13.84
N GLY A 26 -16.92 -8.73 12.71
CA GLY A 26 -17.60 -8.64 11.43
C GLY A 26 -18.69 -9.70 11.34
N THR A 27 -19.90 -9.31 10.97
CA THR A 27 -21.00 -10.24 10.71
C THR A 27 -21.45 -10.10 9.26
N GLU A 28 -21.69 -11.23 8.59
CA GLU A 28 -22.23 -11.28 7.23
C GLU A 28 -23.26 -12.42 7.16
N THR A 29 -24.41 -12.17 6.53
CA THR A 29 -25.49 -13.16 6.37
C THR A 29 -25.51 -13.82 5.00
N THR A 30 -24.71 -13.31 4.06
CA THR A 30 -24.65 -13.74 2.65
C THR A 30 -23.38 -14.50 2.27
N GLY A 31 -22.37 -14.50 3.15
CA GLY A 31 -21.05 -15.09 2.92
C GLY A 31 -20.75 -16.25 3.87
N LYS A 32 -19.72 -17.03 3.55
CA LYS A 32 -19.20 -18.06 4.47
C LYS A 32 -18.28 -17.40 5.50
N ALA A 33 -18.46 -17.74 6.77
CA ALA A 33 -17.55 -17.34 7.83
C ALA A 33 -16.13 -17.89 7.57
N TRP A 34 -15.12 -17.20 8.12
CA TRP A 34 -13.74 -17.63 8.00
C TRP A 34 -13.53 -19.00 8.65
N ASN A 35 -12.86 -19.90 7.91
CA ASN A 35 -12.54 -21.25 8.38
C ASN A 35 -11.07 -21.34 8.80
N ALA A 36 -10.83 -21.51 10.11
CA ALA A 36 -9.49 -21.64 10.67
C ALA A 36 -8.74 -22.91 10.21
N THR A 37 -9.43 -23.94 9.71
CA THR A 37 -8.74 -25.15 9.21
C THR A 37 -7.92 -24.88 7.95
N GLN A 38 -8.20 -23.80 7.23
CA GLN A 38 -7.49 -23.41 5.99
C GLN A 38 -6.19 -22.63 6.26
N ILE A 39 -5.84 -22.35 7.52
CA ILE A 39 -4.64 -21.56 7.86
C ILE A 39 -3.37 -22.22 7.32
N ALA A 40 -3.22 -23.54 7.49
CA ALA A 40 -2.02 -24.25 7.08
C ALA A 40 -1.76 -24.11 5.57
N GLU A 41 -2.80 -24.27 4.76
CA GLU A 41 -2.73 -24.12 3.30
C GLU A 41 -2.36 -22.68 2.91
N LYS A 42 -2.99 -21.68 3.52
CA LYS A 42 -2.66 -20.27 3.29
C LYS A 42 -1.21 -19.93 3.65
N LEU A 43 -0.72 -20.43 4.78
CA LEU A 43 0.67 -20.22 5.21
C LEU A 43 1.66 -20.93 4.30
N GLN A 44 1.31 -22.13 3.80
CA GLN A 44 2.15 -22.84 2.84
C GLN A 44 2.24 -22.09 1.51
N ALA A 45 1.13 -21.58 0.99
CA ALA A 45 1.12 -20.77 -0.22
C ALA A 45 1.93 -19.47 -0.05
N ALA A 46 1.77 -18.77 1.08
CA ALA A 46 2.55 -17.59 1.40
C ALA A 46 4.05 -17.88 1.49
N ARG A 47 4.43 -18.99 2.14
CA ARG A 47 5.83 -19.44 2.23
C ARG A 47 6.44 -19.73 0.87
N GLN A 48 5.69 -20.39 -0.02
CA GLN A 48 6.17 -20.66 -1.39
C GLN A 48 6.34 -19.36 -2.18
N ARG A 49 5.37 -18.45 -2.10
CA ARG A 49 5.42 -17.15 -2.79
C ARG A 49 6.56 -16.27 -2.30
N LEU A 50 6.84 -16.28 -1.01
CA LEU A 50 7.89 -15.46 -0.38
C LEU A 50 9.24 -16.19 -0.30
N GLY A 51 9.38 -17.33 -0.95
CA GLY A 51 10.66 -18.05 -1.03
C GLY A 51 11.73 -17.17 -1.70
N GLY A 52 12.85 -16.95 -1.00
CA GLY A 52 13.93 -16.09 -1.48
C GLY A 52 13.67 -14.58 -1.35
N VAL A 53 12.58 -14.17 -0.69
CA VAL A 53 12.28 -12.76 -0.44
C VAL A 53 12.89 -12.32 0.90
N PHE A 54 13.61 -11.19 0.87
CA PHE A 54 14.03 -10.49 2.09
C PHE A 54 12.89 -9.58 2.57
N ILE A 55 12.54 -9.70 3.86
CA ILE A 55 11.51 -8.87 4.50
C ILE A 55 12.20 -7.92 5.47
N GLU A 56 12.03 -6.63 5.26
CA GLU A 56 12.60 -5.59 6.10
C GLU A 56 11.52 -4.73 6.76
N ASN A 57 11.74 -4.35 8.02
CA ASN A 57 10.90 -3.42 8.78
C ASN A 57 11.76 -2.23 9.23
N GLU A 58 12.05 -1.33 8.30
CA GLU A 58 12.89 -0.14 8.52
C GLU A 58 12.29 1.08 7.78
N PRO A 59 12.74 2.31 8.06
CA PRO A 59 12.41 3.47 7.24
C PRO A 59 12.78 3.23 5.77
N TRP A 60 11.87 3.57 4.86
CA TRP A 60 11.99 3.24 3.43
C TRP A 60 13.26 3.83 2.80
N GLN A 61 13.73 4.99 3.28
CA GLN A 61 14.97 5.64 2.84
C GLN A 61 16.19 4.72 3.00
N ARG A 62 16.25 3.96 4.12
CA ARG A 62 17.35 3.02 4.36
C ARG A 62 17.27 1.83 3.41
N CYS A 63 16.07 1.33 3.13
CA CYS A 63 15.84 0.25 2.18
C CYS A 63 16.26 0.68 0.77
N VAL A 64 15.79 1.83 0.29
CA VAL A 64 16.14 2.33 -1.06
C VAL A 64 17.65 2.53 -1.17
N LYS A 65 18.28 3.21 -0.21
CA LYS A 65 19.74 3.42 -0.21
C LYS A 65 20.55 2.11 -0.26
N ARG A 66 20.07 1.05 0.41
CA ARG A 66 20.75 -0.24 0.44
C ARG A 66 20.73 -0.93 -0.92
N TYR A 67 19.57 -0.92 -1.57
CA TYR A 67 19.30 -1.69 -2.78
C TYR A 67 19.46 -0.91 -4.09
N ASP A 68 19.64 0.42 -4.04
CA ASP A 68 19.72 1.24 -5.24
C ASP A 68 20.94 0.89 -6.11
N ARG A 69 20.67 0.32 -7.28
CA ARG A 69 21.63 -0.08 -8.32
C ARG A 69 21.00 0.16 -9.68
N PRO A 70 21.79 0.30 -10.76
CA PRO A 70 21.26 0.51 -12.12
C PRO A 70 20.25 -0.54 -12.60
N HIS A 71 20.30 -1.76 -12.05
CA HIS A 71 19.38 -2.86 -12.39
C HIS A 71 18.21 -3.02 -11.41
N THR A 72 18.14 -2.21 -10.35
CA THR A 72 17.08 -2.31 -9.35
C THR A 72 15.83 -1.61 -9.83
N PHE A 73 14.69 -2.28 -9.64
CA PHE A 73 13.36 -1.70 -9.83
C PHE A 73 12.65 -1.62 -8.48
N PHE A 74 12.19 -0.41 -8.13
CA PHE A 74 11.41 -0.14 -6.94
C PHE A 74 9.95 0.11 -7.32
N TYR A 75 9.04 -0.53 -6.61
CA TYR A 75 7.63 -0.16 -6.59
C TYR A 75 7.31 0.51 -5.26
N ALA A 76 6.78 1.73 -5.33
CA ALA A 76 6.45 2.54 -4.16
C ALA A 76 4.93 2.79 -4.12
N ASP A 77 4.33 2.51 -2.98
CA ASP A 77 2.89 2.67 -2.72
C ASP A 77 2.73 3.28 -1.31
N PRO A 78 3.10 4.57 -1.13
CA PRO A 78 2.99 5.25 0.16
C PRO A 78 1.53 5.51 0.52
N PRO A 79 1.24 5.92 1.77
CA PRO A 79 -0.04 6.50 2.12
C PRO A 79 -0.49 7.57 1.11
N TYR A 80 -1.75 7.55 0.69
CA TYR A 80 -2.26 8.51 -0.28
C TYR A 80 -2.47 9.88 0.38
N TRP A 81 -2.03 10.94 -0.31
CA TRP A 81 -2.05 12.30 0.22
C TRP A 81 -3.48 12.72 0.55
N GLN A 82 -3.66 13.27 1.75
CA GLN A 82 -4.95 13.72 2.31
C GLN A 82 -6.08 12.67 2.23
N THR A 83 -5.74 11.39 2.22
CA THR A 83 -6.73 10.30 2.26
C THR A 83 -6.82 9.71 3.66
N ALA A 84 -8.05 9.54 4.17
CA ALA A 84 -8.29 8.93 5.47
C ALA A 84 -7.95 7.44 5.47
N GLY A 85 -7.50 6.90 6.62
CA GLY A 85 -7.33 5.47 6.84
C GLY A 85 -5.90 4.99 7.07
N TYR A 86 -4.90 5.88 6.91
CA TYR A 86 -3.52 5.57 7.26
C TYR A 86 -3.23 5.95 8.71
N GLU A 87 -2.88 4.95 9.53
CA GLU A 87 -2.63 5.13 10.97
C GLU A 87 -1.25 5.74 11.26
N ARG A 88 -0.31 5.64 10.31
CA ARG A 88 0.99 6.30 10.40
C ARG A 88 0.97 7.62 9.66
N VAL A 89 1.47 8.64 10.34
CA VAL A 89 1.72 9.96 9.77
C VAL A 89 2.79 9.81 8.68
N PHE A 90 2.44 10.16 7.46
CA PHE A 90 3.34 10.28 6.32
C PHE A 90 3.22 11.72 5.85
N ASP A 91 4.05 12.57 6.46
CA ASP A 91 4.01 14.02 6.30
C ASP A 91 4.40 14.43 4.88
N TRP A 92 4.07 15.68 4.52
CA TRP A 92 4.42 16.23 3.21
C TRP A 92 5.91 16.07 2.86
N THR A 93 6.78 16.20 3.87
CA THR A 93 8.24 16.06 3.75
C THR A 93 8.69 14.66 3.29
N GLU A 94 7.90 13.61 3.55
CA GLU A 94 8.20 12.26 3.06
C GLU A 94 7.97 12.16 1.55
N TYR A 95 6.95 12.84 1.00
CA TYR A 95 6.75 12.91 -0.45
C TYR A 95 7.85 13.74 -1.12
N GLU A 96 8.29 14.85 -0.50
CA GLU A 96 9.42 15.64 -0.99
C GLU A 96 10.71 14.82 -1.05
N GLN A 97 10.98 14.02 -0.01
CA GLN A 97 12.10 13.08 0.00
C GLN A 97 11.95 11.99 -1.07
N LEU A 98 10.73 11.52 -1.33
CA LEU A 98 10.47 10.53 -2.36
C LEU A 98 10.78 11.09 -3.76
N ALA A 99 10.31 12.29 -4.08
CA ALA A 99 10.64 12.99 -5.32
C ALA A 99 12.16 13.19 -5.47
N GLN A 100 12.84 13.64 -4.40
CA GLN A 100 14.29 13.79 -4.41
C GLN A 100 15.04 12.46 -4.61
N THR A 101 14.52 11.37 -4.04
CA THR A 101 15.09 10.03 -4.21
C THR A 101 14.91 9.55 -5.64
N MET A 102 13.71 9.70 -6.21
CA MET A 102 13.43 9.35 -7.61
C MET A 102 14.33 10.12 -8.59
N ARG A 103 14.66 11.38 -8.28
CA ARG A 103 15.53 12.24 -9.08
C ARG A 103 17.00 11.81 -9.07
N THR A 104 17.47 11.24 -7.96
CA THR A 104 18.92 11.00 -7.72
C THR A 104 19.34 9.54 -7.71
N MET A 105 18.39 8.61 -7.66
CA MET A 105 18.66 7.18 -7.63
C MET A 105 19.29 6.67 -8.94
N GLN A 106 20.01 5.55 -8.84
CA GLN A 106 20.59 4.87 -10.00
C GLN A 106 19.59 3.94 -10.70
N GLY A 107 18.70 3.32 -9.92
CA GLY A 107 17.69 2.39 -10.43
C GLY A 107 16.44 3.09 -10.96
N LYS A 108 15.40 2.28 -11.16
CA LYS A 108 14.08 2.74 -11.60
C LYS A 108 13.08 2.69 -10.45
N MET A 109 12.18 3.65 -10.40
CA MET A 109 11.05 3.64 -9.46
C MET A 109 9.74 3.91 -10.19
N MET A 110 8.73 3.12 -9.84
CA MET A 110 7.33 3.34 -10.17
C MET A 110 6.56 3.63 -8.89
N LEU A 111 5.91 4.79 -8.84
CA LEU A 111 5.10 5.26 -7.71
C LEU A 111 3.62 5.23 -8.08
N SER A 112 2.81 4.59 -7.25
CA SER A 112 1.34 4.67 -7.29
C SER A 112 0.83 5.61 -6.20
N ILE A 113 -0.02 6.58 -6.59
CA ILE A 113 -0.56 7.58 -5.66
C ILE A 113 -1.88 8.18 -6.15
N ASN A 114 -2.63 8.87 -5.30
CA ASN A 114 -3.84 9.57 -5.72
C ASN A 114 -3.56 10.76 -6.64
N ASP A 115 -4.50 11.00 -7.56
CA ASP A 115 -4.52 12.20 -8.37
C ASP A 115 -4.90 13.43 -7.53
N HIS A 116 -3.88 14.22 -7.18
CA HIS A 116 -4.01 15.44 -6.40
C HIS A 116 -3.13 16.56 -6.98
N PRO A 117 -3.59 17.83 -7.01
CA PRO A 117 -2.80 18.96 -7.53
C PRO A 117 -1.40 19.07 -6.91
N ASP A 118 -1.27 18.96 -5.59
CA ASP A 118 0.03 19.00 -4.90
C ASP A 118 0.98 17.88 -5.37
N ILE A 119 0.46 16.67 -5.56
CA ILE A 119 1.24 15.52 -6.03
C ILE A 119 1.67 15.74 -7.49
N ARG A 120 0.76 16.21 -8.35
CA ARG A 120 1.12 16.55 -9.73
C ARG A 120 2.19 17.63 -9.79
N ALA A 121 2.11 18.64 -8.93
CA ALA A 121 3.10 19.71 -8.86
C ALA A 121 4.46 19.21 -8.36
N LEU A 122 4.47 18.39 -7.30
CA LEU A 122 5.70 17.86 -6.71
C LEU A 122 6.47 16.93 -7.66
N PHE A 123 5.74 16.13 -8.45
CA PHE A 123 6.31 15.14 -9.36
C PHE A 123 6.27 15.58 -10.84
N ALA A 124 6.10 16.87 -11.12
CA ALA A 124 5.86 17.40 -12.47
C ALA A 124 6.98 17.11 -13.50
N GLU A 125 8.21 16.82 -13.03
CA GLU A 125 9.35 16.49 -13.89
C GLU A 125 9.37 15.01 -14.36
N PHE A 126 8.55 14.16 -13.76
CA PHE A 126 8.52 12.72 -14.01
C PHE A 126 7.45 12.34 -15.03
N ASN A 127 7.52 11.09 -15.50
CA ASN A 127 6.53 10.54 -16.41
C ASN A 127 5.26 10.17 -15.63
N ILE A 128 4.21 10.98 -15.77
CA ILE A 128 2.92 10.79 -15.07
C ILE A 128 1.89 10.17 -16.02
N THR A 129 1.33 9.02 -15.63
CA THR A 129 0.20 8.37 -16.30
C THR A 129 -1.01 8.40 -15.38
N GLU A 130 -2.14 8.91 -15.87
CA GLU A 130 -3.40 8.91 -15.15
C GLU A 130 -4.17 7.59 -15.38
N LEU A 131 -4.63 6.99 -14.30
CA LEU A 131 -5.50 5.83 -14.29
C LEU A 131 -6.88 6.25 -13.81
N GLN A 132 -7.90 6.04 -14.65
CA GLN A 132 -9.28 6.25 -14.24
C GLN A 132 -9.81 5.02 -13.51
N LEU A 133 -9.99 5.16 -12.19
CA LEU A 133 -10.57 4.11 -11.37
C LEU A 133 -11.98 4.51 -10.92
N ALA A 134 -12.92 3.63 -11.23
CA ALA A 134 -14.26 3.72 -10.66
C ALA A 134 -14.26 3.11 -9.24
N TYR A 135 -13.64 3.77 -8.26
CA TYR A 135 -13.76 3.30 -6.88
C TYR A 135 -15.18 3.53 -6.35
N SER A 136 -15.88 2.44 -5.99
CA SER A 136 -17.13 2.51 -5.24
C SER A 136 -17.06 1.66 -3.97
N VAL A 137 -17.00 2.31 -2.81
CA VAL A 137 -17.29 1.68 -1.50
C VAL A 137 -18.70 2.09 -1.00
N ARG A 138 -19.37 3.04 -1.67
CA ARG A 138 -20.72 3.49 -1.31
C ARG A 138 -21.75 3.03 -2.33
N ARG A 139 -22.85 2.44 -1.83
CA ARG A 139 -23.98 1.86 -2.58
C ARG A 139 -24.85 2.88 -3.35
N LYS A 140 -24.58 4.19 -3.27
CA LYS A 140 -25.35 5.24 -3.95
C LYS A 140 -24.47 6.08 -4.88
N ALA A 141 -24.91 6.22 -6.13
CA ALA A 141 -24.20 6.84 -7.24
C ALA A 141 -24.13 8.38 -7.20
N GLU A 142 -24.83 9.02 -6.27
CA GLU A 142 -25.12 10.46 -6.33
C GLU A 142 -23.95 11.37 -5.90
N ASN A 143 -22.84 10.83 -5.37
CA ASN A 143 -21.66 11.60 -4.97
C ASN A 143 -20.35 10.89 -5.38
N ARG A 144 -20.21 10.59 -6.69
CA ARG A 144 -18.94 10.10 -7.24
C ARG A 144 -17.93 11.25 -7.31
N ILE A 145 -17.12 11.40 -6.27
CA ILE A 145 -15.86 12.12 -6.42
C ILE A 145 -14.98 11.20 -7.28
N GLN A 146 -14.75 11.55 -8.55
CA GLN A 146 -13.73 10.90 -9.36
C GLN A 146 -12.40 11.05 -8.62
N ARG A 147 -11.89 9.95 -8.10
CA ARG A 147 -10.54 9.87 -7.55
C ARG A 147 -9.71 9.16 -8.60
N GLY A 148 -8.94 9.92 -9.37
CA GLY A 148 -7.92 9.35 -10.25
C GLY A 148 -6.81 8.73 -9.42
N GLU A 149 -6.14 7.73 -9.96
CA GLU A 149 -4.82 7.31 -9.49
C GLU A 149 -3.77 7.72 -10.52
N LEU A 150 -2.56 8.00 -10.05
CA LEU A 150 -1.41 8.33 -10.86
C LEU A 150 -0.38 7.21 -10.75
N VAL A 151 0.22 6.87 -11.87
CA VAL A 151 1.45 6.11 -11.96
C VAL A 151 2.55 7.07 -12.38
N ILE A 152 3.58 7.21 -11.54
CA ILE A 152 4.69 8.16 -11.73
C ILE A 152 5.99 7.38 -11.85
N CYS A 153 6.72 7.59 -12.95
CA CYS A 153 7.96 6.86 -13.26
C CYS A 153 9.14 7.80 -13.51
N ASN A 154 10.36 7.41 -13.09
CA ASN A 154 11.60 8.15 -13.32
C ASN A 154 12.40 7.69 -14.56
N TYR A 155 11.75 6.99 -15.49
CA TYR A 155 12.35 6.39 -16.69
C TYR A 155 11.40 6.43 -17.88
#